data_AF-A0A7V2JJ65-F1
#
_entry.id   AF-A0A7V2JJ65-F1
#
_cell.length_a   1.000
_cell.length_b   1.000
_cell.length_c   1.000
_cell.angle_alpha   90.00
_cell.angle_beta   90.00
_cell.angle_gamma   90.00
#
_symmetry.space_group_name_H-M   'P 1'
#
loop_
_entity.id
_entity.type
_entity.pdbx_description
1 polymer ?
#
loop_
_entity_poly.entity_id
_entity_poly.type
_entity_poly.pdbx_seq_one_letter_code
_entity_poly.pdbx_strand_id
1 'polypeptide(L)'
;MADENQELVRLLVALTLKEQQYVELRATGLSKAASARGAGYTSEKEGKRLEKKVVIQRALAAARADAVQTMRISRDDVLRGFMDAVRASDSATELIQAWREIGRMLGHYEPEKKVMEVNQTTTKNIRLLRSLPESKLAELAGIDPQLLLEGIFEEVPEGEAKKEEADADSEE
;
A
#
# COMPACT_ATOMS: atom_id res chain seq x y z
N MET A 1 -23.56 -5.52 0.29
CA MET A 1 -24.43 -5.66 -0.91
C MET A 1 -25.70 -4.84 -0.74
N ALA A 2 -26.64 -5.20 0.14
CA ALA A 2 -27.89 -4.43 0.32
C ALA A 2 -27.72 -3.14 1.15
N ASP A 3 -26.80 -3.13 2.12
CA ASP A 3 -26.75 -2.11 3.16
C ASP A 3 -26.21 -0.74 2.66
N GLU A 4 -25.14 -0.73 1.86
CA GLU A 4 -24.54 0.51 1.32
C GLU A 4 -25.39 1.16 0.22
N ASN A 5 -26.03 0.34 -0.62
CA ASN A 5 -26.97 0.85 -1.62
C ASN A 5 -28.26 1.38 -0.96
N GLN A 6 -28.67 0.78 0.16
CA GLN A 6 -29.71 1.37 1.03
C GLN A 6 -29.25 2.66 1.70
N GLU A 7 -27.98 2.80 2.10
CA GLU A 7 -27.44 4.06 2.64
C GLU A 7 -27.50 5.17 1.59
N LEU A 8 -27.16 4.88 0.34
CA LEU A 8 -27.30 5.81 -0.78
C LEU A 8 -28.73 6.30 -0.97
N VAL A 9 -29.67 5.35 -1.06
CA VAL A 9 -31.09 5.66 -1.24
C VAL A 9 -31.61 6.47 -0.05
N ARG A 10 -31.24 6.12 1.19
CA ARG A 10 -31.61 6.87 2.40
C ARG A 10 -31.05 8.29 2.40
N LEU A 11 -29.78 8.45 2.01
CA LEU A 11 -29.15 9.78 1.93
C LEU A 11 -29.82 10.62 0.85
N LEU A 12 -30.02 10.09 -0.35
CA LEU A 12 -30.68 10.80 -1.45
C LEU A 12 -32.10 11.22 -1.07
N VAL A 13 -32.90 10.36 -0.44
CA VAL A 13 -34.25 10.72 0.03
C VAL A 13 -34.26 11.87 1.05
N ALA A 14 -33.17 12.04 1.82
CA ALA A 14 -33.01 13.17 2.73
C ALA A 14 -32.55 14.48 2.05
N LEU A 15 -32.07 14.42 0.80
CA LEU A 15 -31.70 15.59 0.01
C LEU A 15 -32.94 16.23 -0.63
N THR A 16 -32.88 17.54 -0.88
CA THR A 16 -33.86 18.20 -1.74
C THR A 16 -33.73 17.72 -3.19
N LEU A 17 -34.79 17.83 -3.99
CA LEU A 17 -34.77 17.38 -5.40
C LEU A 17 -33.60 17.98 -6.21
N LYS A 18 -33.30 19.27 -6.00
CA LYS A 18 -32.15 19.94 -6.65
C LYS A 18 -30.80 19.39 -6.21
N GLU A 19 -30.68 19.00 -4.94
CA GLU A 19 -29.44 18.44 -4.41
C GLU A 19 -29.24 17.00 -4.88
N GLN A 20 -30.30 16.19 -4.99
CA GLN A 20 -30.26 14.86 -5.60
C GLN A 20 -29.75 14.95 -7.04
N GLN A 21 -30.36 15.84 -7.83
CA GLN A 21 -29.98 16.04 -9.23
C GLN A 21 -28.55 16.56 -9.38
N TYR A 22 -28.07 17.39 -8.44
CA TYR A 22 -26.67 17.79 -8.37
C TYR A 22 -25.74 16.59 -8.12
N VAL A 23 -26.08 15.72 -7.18
CA VAL A 23 -25.29 14.52 -6.85
C VAL A 23 -25.23 13.56 -8.02
N GLU A 24 -26.34 13.31 -8.72
CA GLU A 24 -26.39 12.48 -9.93
C GLU A 24 -25.47 13.02 -11.02
N LEU A 25 -25.58 14.31 -11.37
CA LEU A 25 -24.74 14.95 -12.39
C LEU A 25 -23.25 14.91 -12.00
N ARG A 26 -22.94 15.02 -10.70
CA ARG A 26 -21.55 14.85 -10.23
C ARG A 26 -21.07 13.41 -10.34
N ALA A 27 -21.95 12.43 -10.11
CA ALA A 27 -21.64 11.01 -10.26
C ALA A 27 -21.37 10.62 -11.71
N THR A 28 -22.03 11.25 -12.69
CA THR A 28 -21.74 11.07 -14.12
C THR A 28 -20.45 11.75 -14.59
N GLY A 29 -19.73 12.44 -13.70
CA GLY A 29 -18.41 13.02 -13.99
C GLY A 29 -18.42 14.51 -14.36
N LEU A 30 -19.55 15.21 -14.29
CA LEU A 30 -19.58 16.65 -14.58
C LEU A 30 -18.83 17.47 -13.52
N SER A 31 -18.31 18.63 -13.92
CA SER A 31 -17.66 19.57 -12.99
C SER A 31 -18.66 20.16 -12.00
N LYS A 32 -18.17 20.72 -10.88
CA LYS A 32 -19.02 21.35 -9.84
C LYS A 32 -19.93 22.45 -10.42
N ALA A 33 -19.37 23.26 -11.30
CA ALA A 33 -20.07 24.36 -11.97
C ALA A 33 -21.14 23.83 -12.94
N ALA A 34 -20.79 22.85 -13.78
CA ALA A 34 -21.71 22.26 -14.74
C ALA A 34 -22.86 21.50 -14.04
N SER A 35 -22.56 20.78 -12.96
CA SER A 35 -23.55 20.05 -12.17
C SER A 35 -24.50 21.01 -11.45
N ALA A 36 -23.99 22.13 -10.91
CA ALA A 36 -24.82 23.17 -10.29
C ALA A 36 -25.78 23.80 -11.32
N ARG A 37 -25.30 24.09 -12.54
CA ARG A 37 -26.16 24.56 -13.63
C ARG A 37 -27.20 23.53 -14.03
N GLY A 38 -26.80 22.28 -14.24
CA GLY A 38 -27.71 21.20 -14.65
C GLY A 38 -28.78 20.88 -13.59
N ALA A 39 -28.47 21.05 -12.30
CA ALA A 39 -29.43 20.93 -11.20
C ALA A 39 -30.31 22.17 -10.98
N GLY A 40 -30.20 23.19 -11.85
CA GLY A 40 -31.03 24.39 -11.81
C GLY A 40 -30.67 25.38 -10.69
N TYR A 41 -29.38 25.47 -10.31
CA TYR A 41 -28.86 26.55 -9.48
C TYR A 41 -28.47 27.76 -10.34
N THR A 42 -28.82 28.95 -9.86
CA THR A 42 -28.62 30.22 -10.58
C THR A 42 -27.14 30.60 -10.75
N SER A 43 -26.27 30.13 -9.86
CA SER A 43 -24.85 30.48 -9.85
C SER A 43 -23.98 29.24 -9.81
N GLU A 44 -22.94 29.20 -10.64
CA GLU A 44 -21.94 28.14 -10.64
C GLU A 44 -21.17 28.03 -9.31
N LYS A 45 -21.11 29.14 -8.55
CA LYS A 45 -20.48 29.18 -7.22
C LYS A 45 -21.22 28.32 -6.20
N GLU A 46 -22.50 28.02 -6.44
CA GLU A 46 -23.30 27.15 -5.59
C GLU A 46 -22.75 25.74 -5.50
N GLY A 47 -22.12 25.21 -6.56
CA GLY A 47 -21.48 23.89 -6.51
C GLY A 47 -20.37 23.80 -5.46
N LYS A 48 -19.60 24.88 -5.26
CA LYS A 48 -18.59 24.95 -4.19
C LYS A 48 -19.23 25.00 -2.80
N ARG A 49 -20.41 25.63 -2.67
CA ARG A 49 -21.15 25.71 -1.41
C ARG A 49 -21.80 24.37 -1.06
N LEU A 50 -22.37 23.68 -2.05
CA LEU A 50 -23.00 22.37 -1.91
C LEU A 50 -21.99 21.31 -1.46
N GLU A 51 -20.80 21.26 -2.07
CA GLU A 51 -19.78 20.29 -1.66
C GLU A 51 -19.18 20.55 -0.27
N LYS A 52 -19.47 21.66 0.41
CA LYS A 52 -19.12 21.85 1.83
C LYS A 52 -20.12 21.19 2.78
N LYS A 53 -21.33 20.86 2.31
CA LYS A 53 -22.34 20.19 3.13
C LYS A 53 -21.95 18.73 3.33
N VAL A 54 -21.90 18.29 4.58
CA VAL A 54 -21.53 16.90 4.94
C VAL A 54 -22.46 15.88 4.25
N VAL A 55 -23.76 16.18 4.17
CA VAL A 55 -24.74 15.29 3.55
C VAL A 55 -24.44 15.07 2.05
N ILE A 56 -24.08 16.13 1.32
CA ILE A 56 -23.70 16.05 -0.09
C ILE A 56 -22.39 15.27 -0.26
N GLN A 57 -21.40 15.49 0.62
CA GLN A 57 -20.14 14.75 0.58
C GLN A 57 -20.37 13.25 0.80
N ARG A 58 -21.21 12.87 1.75
CA ARG A 58 -21.57 11.46 2.00
C ARG A 58 -22.30 10.85 0.80
N ALA A 59 -23.26 11.55 0.22
CA ALA A 59 -23.97 11.09 -0.97
C ALA A 59 -23.01 10.88 -2.17
N LEU A 60 -22.06 11.82 -2.39
CA LEU A 60 -21.05 11.69 -3.44
C LEU A 60 -20.06 10.55 -3.19
N ALA A 61 -19.63 10.37 -1.94
CA ALA A 61 -18.72 9.29 -1.58
C ALA A 61 -19.37 7.92 -1.80
N ALA A 62 -20.62 7.79 -1.35
CA ALA A 62 -21.38 6.56 -1.52
C ALA A 62 -21.68 6.29 -3.01
N ALA A 63 -21.98 7.33 -3.81
CA ALA A 63 -22.23 7.17 -5.26
C ALA A 63 -20.98 6.70 -6.01
N ARG A 64 -19.80 7.17 -5.58
CA ARG A 64 -18.52 6.68 -6.12
C ARG A 64 -18.24 5.24 -5.69
N ALA A 65 -18.54 4.89 -4.44
CA ALA A 65 -18.36 3.53 -3.95
C ALA A 65 -19.23 2.54 -4.75
N ASP A 66 -20.49 2.90 -5.00
CA ASP A 66 -21.41 2.10 -5.82
C ASP A 66 -20.93 1.95 -7.27
N ALA A 67 -20.44 3.03 -7.88
CA ALA A 67 -19.85 2.98 -9.22
C ALA A 67 -18.61 2.06 -9.27
N VAL A 68 -17.72 2.14 -8.27
CA VAL A 68 -16.53 1.26 -8.17
C VAL A 68 -16.94 -0.20 -7.98
N GLN A 69 -17.98 -0.47 -7.18
CA GLN A 69 -18.50 -1.83 -7.01
C GLN A 69 -19.13 -2.35 -8.30
N THR A 70 -19.87 -1.53 -9.03
CA THR A 70 -20.45 -1.90 -10.32
C THR A 70 -19.36 -2.18 -11.37
N MET A 71 -18.25 -1.45 -11.32
CA MET A 71 -17.08 -1.65 -12.18
C MET A 71 -16.15 -2.78 -11.69
N ARG A 72 -16.45 -3.42 -10.56
CA ARG A 72 -15.59 -4.45 -9.99
C ARG A 72 -15.68 -5.71 -10.84
N ILE A 73 -14.63 -5.95 -11.63
CA ILE A 73 -14.48 -7.18 -12.39
C ILE A 73 -14.31 -8.34 -11.40
N SER A 74 -15.21 -9.32 -11.45
CA SER A 74 -15.12 -10.53 -10.65
C SER A 74 -14.20 -11.58 -11.32
N ARG A 75 -13.79 -12.60 -10.56
CA ARG A 75 -13.06 -13.76 -11.12
C ARG A 75 -13.84 -14.42 -12.25
N ASP A 76 -15.16 -14.49 -12.13
CA ASP A 76 -16.04 -15.07 -13.13
C ASP A 76 -16.10 -14.22 -14.41
N ASP A 77 -16.06 -12.89 -14.29
CA ASP A 77 -16.01 -11.99 -15.45
C ASP A 77 -14.68 -12.12 -16.20
N VAL A 78 -13.57 -12.26 -15.49
CA VAL A 78 -12.26 -12.54 -16.08
C VAL A 78 -12.26 -13.90 -16.80
N LEU A 79 -12.81 -14.94 -16.17
CA LEU A 79 -12.92 -16.27 -16.78
C LEU A 79 -13.78 -16.25 -18.05
N ARG A 80 -14.91 -15.54 -18.04
CA ARG A 80 -15.74 -15.34 -19.24
C ARG A 80 -14.97 -14.62 -20.34
N GLY A 81 -14.23 -13.57 -20.02
CA GLY A 81 -13.38 -12.86 -20.97
C GLY A 81 -12.33 -13.77 -21.62
N PHE A 82 -11.68 -14.65 -20.85
CA PHE A 82 -10.76 -15.63 -21.41
C PHE A 82 -11.45 -16.68 -22.29
N MET A 83 -12.65 -17.13 -21.93
CA MET A 83 -13.43 -18.05 -22.77
C MET A 83 -13.86 -17.40 -24.10
N ASP A 84 -14.16 -16.11 -24.09
CA ASP A 84 -14.45 -15.37 -25.32
C ASP A 84 -13.19 -15.13 -26.15
N ALA A 85 -12.04 -14.89 -25.52
CA ALA A 85 -10.75 -14.85 -26.22
C ALA A 85 -10.39 -16.19 -26.87
N VAL A 86 -10.67 -17.32 -26.21
CA VAL A 86 -10.53 -18.68 -26.77
C VAL A 86 -11.41 -18.86 -28.01
N ARG A 87 -12.62 -18.32 -28.01
CA ARG A 87 -13.53 -18.41 -29.16
C ARG A 87 -13.10 -17.51 -30.33
N ALA A 88 -12.43 -16.40 -30.03
CA ALA A 88 -11.96 -15.43 -31.00
C ALA A 88 -10.52 -15.68 -31.47
N SER A 89 -9.80 -16.64 -30.89
CA SER A 89 -8.41 -16.90 -31.24
C SER A 89 -8.31 -17.57 -32.62
N ASP A 90 -7.50 -16.99 -33.50
CA ASP A 90 -7.23 -17.55 -34.84
C ASP A 90 -5.99 -18.45 -34.86
N SER A 91 -5.17 -18.41 -33.81
CA SER A 91 -3.94 -19.19 -33.71
C SER A 91 -3.91 -20.15 -32.52
N ALA A 92 -3.25 -21.29 -32.70
CA ALA A 92 -3.01 -22.26 -31.63
C ALA A 92 -2.22 -21.65 -30.45
N THR A 93 -1.34 -20.67 -30.73
CA THR A 93 -0.54 -19.99 -29.71
C THR A 93 -1.41 -19.17 -28.77
N GLU A 94 -2.34 -18.38 -29.30
CA GLU A 94 -3.29 -17.57 -28.52
C GLU A 94 -4.22 -18.46 -27.70
N LEU A 95 -4.70 -19.55 -28.30
CA LEU A 95 -5.54 -20.55 -27.63
C LEU A 95 -4.83 -21.15 -26.41
N ILE A 96 -3.58 -21.59 -26.57
CA ILE A 96 -2.77 -22.15 -25.48
C ILE A 96 -2.51 -21.12 -24.39
N GLN A 97 -2.26 -19.87 -24.75
CA GLN A 97 -2.06 -18.78 -23.77
C GLN A 97 -3.32 -18.54 -22.94
N ALA A 98 -4.49 -18.45 -23.58
CA ALA A 98 -5.75 -18.24 -22.89
C ALA A 98 -6.07 -19.41 -21.92
N TRP A 99 -5.87 -20.65 -22.33
CA TRP A 99 -6.05 -21.82 -21.45
C TRP A 99 -5.06 -21.85 -20.28
N ARG A 100 -3.82 -21.41 -20.49
CA ARG A 100 -2.81 -21.31 -19.42
C ARG A 100 -3.20 -20.27 -18.37
N GLU A 101 -3.76 -19.14 -18.77
CA GLU A 101 -4.27 -18.13 -17.83
C GLU A 101 -5.48 -18.65 -17.05
N ILE A 102 -6.42 -19.34 -17.72
CA ILE A 102 -7.56 -19.98 -17.05
C ILE A 102 -7.08 -20.98 -15.99
N GLY A 103 -6.13 -21.87 -16.32
CA GLY A 103 -5.63 -22.84 -15.35
C GLY A 103 -4.88 -22.19 -14.17
N ARG A 104 -4.19 -21.05 -14.39
CA ARG A 104 -3.55 -20.29 -13.29
C ARG A 104 -4.60 -19.68 -12.36
N MET A 105 -5.65 -19.10 -12.93
CA MET A 105 -6.77 -18.55 -12.16
C MET A 105 -7.53 -19.63 -11.37
N LEU A 106 -7.60 -20.86 -11.89
CA LEU A 106 -8.22 -22.02 -11.23
C LEU A 106 -7.32 -22.70 -10.19
N GLY A 107 -6.04 -22.31 -10.09
CA GLY A 107 -5.09 -22.89 -9.13
C GLY A 107 -4.55 -24.25 -9.56
N HIS A 108 -4.62 -24.59 -10.84
CA HIS A 108 -4.02 -25.83 -11.37
C HIS A 108 -2.51 -25.74 -11.57
N TYR A 109 -1.93 -24.54 -11.46
CA TYR A 109 -0.49 -24.31 -11.55
C TYR A 109 0.07 -23.84 -10.21
N GLU A 110 1.34 -24.16 -9.96
CA GLU A 110 2.06 -23.71 -8.78
C GLU A 110 2.22 -22.17 -8.79
N PRO A 111 2.01 -21.48 -7.66
CA PRO A 111 2.15 -20.02 -7.61
C PRO A 111 3.59 -19.60 -7.90
N GLU A 112 3.77 -18.76 -8.93
CA GLU A 112 5.08 -18.19 -9.27
C GLU A 112 5.59 -17.31 -8.12
N LYS A 113 6.65 -17.78 -7.43
CA LYS A 113 7.36 -16.97 -6.43
C LYS A 113 8.14 -15.87 -7.14
N LYS A 114 7.57 -14.67 -7.26
CA LYS A 114 8.32 -13.49 -7.67
C LYS A 114 9.12 -12.95 -6.48
N VAL A 115 10.42 -13.20 -6.48
CA VAL A 115 11.36 -12.55 -5.55
C VAL A 115 11.53 -11.11 -6.03
N MET A 116 10.97 -10.15 -5.31
CA MET A 116 11.20 -8.73 -5.56
C MET A 116 12.41 -8.28 -4.75
N GLU A 117 13.55 -8.09 -5.41
CA GLU A 117 14.73 -7.50 -4.79
C GLU A 117 14.62 -5.96 -4.78
N VAL A 118 14.26 -5.39 -3.62
CA VAL A 118 14.22 -3.93 -3.42
C VAL A 118 15.62 -3.43 -3.06
N ASN A 119 16.47 -3.20 -4.07
CA ASN A 119 17.87 -2.82 -3.87
C ASN A 119 18.17 -1.30 -3.89
N GLN A 120 17.16 -0.41 -3.97
CA GLN A 120 17.43 1.02 -4.26
C GLN A 120 17.41 1.97 -3.05
N THR A 121 16.81 1.59 -1.92
CA THR A 121 16.72 2.45 -0.72
C THR A 121 17.84 2.16 0.27
N THR A 122 18.24 0.89 0.39
CA THR A 122 19.25 0.44 1.36
C THR A 122 20.65 0.97 1.03
N THR A 123 21.05 1.01 -0.24
CA THR A 123 22.38 1.51 -0.66
C THR A 123 22.57 3.01 -0.44
N LYS A 124 21.53 3.82 -0.64
CA LYS A 124 21.59 5.28 -0.39
C LYS A 124 21.74 5.58 1.10
N ASN A 125 20.98 4.88 1.95
CA ASN A 125 21.05 5.06 3.40
C ASN A 125 22.38 4.58 3.97
N ILE A 126 22.93 3.46 3.49
CA ILE A 126 24.27 3.00 3.89
C ILE A 126 25.35 4.00 3.50
N ARG A 127 25.25 4.60 2.31
CA ARG A 127 26.22 5.63 1.88
C ARG A 127 26.14 6.89 2.75
N LEU A 128 24.93 7.31 3.10
CA LEU A 128 24.69 8.44 3.99
C LEU A 128 25.21 8.16 5.40
N LEU A 129 24.95 6.97 5.94
CA LEU A 129 25.49 6.52 7.24
C LEU A 129 27.02 6.53 7.25
N ARG A 130 27.68 6.06 6.19
CA ARG A 130 29.15 6.10 6.06
C ARG A 130 29.73 7.52 5.95
N SER A 131 28.93 8.50 5.55
CA SER A 131 29.36 9.90 5.40
C SER A 131 29.05 10.77 6.62
N LEU A 132 28.34 10.25 7.62
CA LEU A 132 28.06 10.99 8.85
C LEU A 132 29.30 11.00 9.77
N PRO A 133 29.52 12.08 10.53
CA PRO A 133 30.58 12.12 11.53
C PRO A 133 30.30 11.11 12.66
N GLU A 134 31.36 10.54 13.21
CA GLU A 134 31.33 9.44 14.19
C GLU A 134 30.52 9.76 15.44
N SER A 135 30.57 11.01 15.92
CA SER A 135 29.77 11.49 17.05
C SER A 135 28.26 11.38 16.81
N LYS A 136 27.82 11.62 15.58
CA LYS A 136 26.40 11.56 15.19
C LYS A 136 25.96 10.14 14.87
N LEU A 137 26.90 9.28 14.47
CA LEU A 137 26.68 7.83 14.37
C LEU A 137 26.51 7.20 15.75
N ALA A 138 27.32 7.61 16.73
CA ALA A 138 27.22 7.15 18.12
C ALA A 138 25.86 7.52 18.74
N GLU A 139 25.43 8.76 18.55
CA GLU A 139 24.10 9.24 18.96
C GLU A 139 22.97 8.40 18.33
N LEU A 140 23.05 8.11 17.03
CA LEU A 140 22.05 7.29 16.32
C LEU A 140 22.03 5.83 16.80
N ALA A 141 23.17 5.31 17.26
CA ALA A 141 23.32 3.98 17.84
C ALA A 141 22.91 3.92 19.32
N GLY A 142 22.56 5.05 19.95
CA GLY A 142 22.24 5.14 21.36
C GLY A 142 23.44 4.98 22.29
N ILE A 143 24.66 5.19 21.76
CA ILE A 143 25.91 5.19 22.53
C ILE A 143 26.19 6.63 22.95
N ASP A 144 26.34 6.88 24.24
CA ASP A 144 26.70 8.20 24.73
C ASP A 144 28.06 8.62 24.15
N PRO A 145 28.15 9.78 23.45
CA PRO A 145 29.40 10.24 22.81
C PRO A 145 30.57 10.44 23.78
N GLN A 146 30.30 10.50 25.09
CA GLN A 146 31.29 10.61 26.15
C GLN A 146 31.91 9.25 26.52
N LEU A 147 31.29 8.12 26.13
CA LEU A 147 31.85 6.78 26.31
C LEU A 147 32.81 6.37 25.17
N LEU A 148 32.90 7.17 24.11
CA LEU A 148 33.88 7.05 23.02
C LEU A 148 35.28 7.53 23.46
N LEU A 149 35.67 7.22 24.70
CA LEU A 149 36.96 7.62 25.23
C LEU A 149 38.08 6.88 24.51
N GLU A 150 39.01 7.65 23.94
CA GLU A 150 40.33 7.20 23.51
C GLU A 150 40.94 6.30 24.58
N GLY A 151 41.38 5.11 24.18
CA GLY A 151 41.91 4.10 25.09
C GLY A 151 43.02 4.65 25.98
N ILE A 152 42.72 4.87 27.25
CA ILE A 152 43.72 5.08 28.28
C ILE A 152 44.18 3.68 28.69
N PHE A 153 45.35 3.27 28.19
CA PHE A 153 46.00 2.05 28.64
C PHE A 153 46.70 2.35 29.97
N GLU A 154 46.30 1.65 31.02
CA GLU A 154 47.06 1.57 32.26
C GLU A 154 47.95 0.33 32.17
N GLU A 155 49.27 0.56 32.11
CA GLU A 155 50.25 -0.52 32.05
C GLU A 155 50.27 -1.24 33.40
N VAL A 156 49.78 -2.48 33.43
CA VAL A 156 49.79 -3.31 34.64
C VAL A 156 51.24 -3.74 34.89
N PRO A 157 51.84 -3.42 36.06
CA PRO A 157 53.19 -3.89 36.37
C PRO A 157 53.21 -5.42 36.47
N GLU A 158 54.14 -6.06 35.76
CA GLU A 158 54.37 -7.50 35.80
C GLU A 158 54.76 -7.95 37.21
N GLY A 159 53.80 -8.47 37.96
CA GLY A 159 53.97 -9.03 39.30
C GLY A 159 54.03 -10.55 39.27
N GLU A 160 55.25 -11.07 39.21
CA GLU A 160 55.74 -12.36 39.73
C GLU A 160 54.80 -13.57 39.67
N ALA A 161 55.02 -14.41 38.65
CA ALA A 161 54.55 -15.79 38.61
C ALA A 161 55.10 -16.58 39.80
N LYS A 162 54.26 -16.81 40.82
CA LYS A 162 54.54 -17.81 41.86
C LYS A 162 54.51 -19.20 41.23
N LYS A 163 55.66 -19.87 41.32
CA LYS A 163 55.85 -21.29 41.05
C LYS A 163 55.09 -22.14 42.08
N GLU A 164 54.27 -23.07 41.61
CA GLU A 164 53.93 -24.30 42.32
C GLU A 164 54.30 -25.48 41.40
N GLU A 165 55.55 -25.93 41.51
CA GLU A 165 55.93 -27.34 41.48
C GLU A 165 55.66 -27.88 42.89
N ALA A 166 55.27 -29.11 43.17
CA ALA A 166 54.98 -30.32 42.41
C ALA A 166 54.18 -31.22 43.36
N ASP A 167 53.44 -32.19 42.85
CA ASP A 167 53.46 -33.54 43.43
C ASP A 167 53.06 -34.55 42.35
N ALA A 168 54.04 -35.43 42.10
CA ALA A 168 53.94 -36.60 41.26
C ALA A 168 53.90 -37.81 42.18
N ASP A 169 52.93 -38.70 41.98
CA ASP A 169 53.01 -40.12 42.34
C ASP A 169 52.06 -40.83 41.34
N SER A 170 52.61 -41.52 40.33
CA SER A 170 52.88 -42.99 40.30
C SER A 170 51.57 -43.78 40.07
N GLU A 171 51.42 -44.72 39.15
CA GLU A 171 52.27 -45.79 38.64
C GLU A 171 51.84 -46.18 37.21
N GLU A 172 52.82 -46.37 36.31
CA GLU A 172 53.07 -47.68 35.66
C GLU A 172 54.59 -47.83 35.43
#